data_AF-A0A960HV03-F1
#
_entry.id   AF-A0A960HV03-F1
#
_cell.length_a   1.000
_cell.length_b   1.000
_cell.length_c   1.000
_cell.angle_alpha   90.00
_cell.angle_beta   90.00
_cell.angle_gamma   90.00
#
_symmetry.space_group_name_H-M   'P 1'
#
loop_
_entity.id
_entity.type
_entity.pdbx_description
1 polymer ?
#
loop_
_entity_poly.entity_id
_entity_poly.type
_entity_poly.pdbx_seq_one_letter_code
_entity_poly.pdbx_strand_id
1 'polypeptide(L)'
;MTTRGTLLAKGIAAGRVLYGIGCMAAPRTMTGTAGTPAEGSLVWMTRAFGVRDLVLGAGTFLAVTHDGEAAVRWVELSAAADALDVANAAAFHRELGRSGVLTTFAIAVPAALGGWLAARDLRQGV
;
A
#
# COMPACT_ATOMS: atom_id res chain seq x y z
N MET A 1 -13.93 -19.57 -1.42
CA MET A 1 -13.37 -18.24 -1.79
C MET A 1 -14.09 -17.68 -3.01
N THR A 2 -14.60 -16.45 -2.92
CA THR A 2 -15.18 -15.73 -4.06
C THR A 2 -14.09 -15.27 -5.03
N THR A 3 -14.27 -15.53 -6.32
CA THR A 3 -13.31 -15.19 -7.39
C THR A 3 -13.02 -13.69 -7.45
N ARG A 4 -13.99 -12.84 -7.10
CA ARG A 4 -13.85 -11.38 -7.09
C ARG A 4 -12.93 -10.87 -6.00
N GLY A 5 -13.15 -11.27 -4.74
CA GLY A 5 -12.30 -10.89 -3.61
C GLY A 5 -10.85 -11.33 -3.80
N THR A 6 -10.65 -12.51 -4.38
CA THR A 6 -9.32 -13.05 -4.71
C THR A 6 -8.61 -12.19 -5.78
N LEU A 7 -9.30 -11.83 -6.86
CA LEU A 7 -8.73 -10.99 -7.92
C LEU A 7 -8.40 -9.57 -7.43
N LEU A 8 -9.30 -8.97 -6.65
CA LEU A 8 -9.08 -7.66 -6.02
C LEU A 8 -7.86 -7.69 -5.10
N ALA A 9 -7.79 -8.68 -4.20
CA ALA A 9 -6.65 -8.84 -3.29
C ALA A 9 -5.33 -9.01 -4.04
N LYS A 10 -5.29 -9.86 -5.09
CA LYS A 10 -4.09 -10.05 -5.91
C LYS A 10 -3.68 -8.79 -6.66
N GLY A 11 -4.65 -8.04 -7.19
CA GLY A 11 -4.39 -6.77 -7.89
C GLY A 11 -3.78 -5.73 -6.97
N ILE A 12 -4.35 -5.53 -5.78
CA ILE A 12 -3.82 -4.61 -4.76
C ILE A 12 -2.43 -5.07 -4.32
N ALA A 13 -2.25 -6.36 -4.03
CA ALA A 13 -0.98 -6.93 -3.63
C ALA A 13 0.12 -6.70 -4.67
N ALA A 14 -0.17 -6.94 -5.95
CA ALA A 14 0.76 -6.69 -7.05
C ALA A 14 1.10 -5.20 -7.17
N GLY A 15 0.11 -4.30 -7.03
CA GLY A 15 0.33 -2.86 -7.01
C GLY A 15 1.30 -2.43 -5.91
N ARG A 16 1.15 -2.97 -4.69
CA ARG A 16 2.05 -2.69 -3.56
C ARG A 16 3.47 -3.21 -3.80
N VAL A 17 3.61 -4.40 -4.37
CA VAL A 17 4.93 -4.94 -4.77
C VAL A 17 5.62 -4.01 -5.76
N LEU A 18 4.92 -3.60 -6.82
CA LEU A 18 5.47 -2.72 -7.84
C LEU A 18 5.82 -1.34 -7.29
N TYR A 19 4.95 -0.76 -6.46
CA TYR A 19 5.22 0.50 -5.77
C TYR A 19 6.44 0.39 -4.86
N GLY A 20 6.53 -0.68 -4.07
CA GLY A 20 7.66 -0.94 -3.18
C GLY A 20 8.99 -1.04 -3.93
N ILE A 21 9.01 -1.77 -5.05
CA ILE A 21 10.18 -1.85 -5.94
C ILE A 21 10.53 -0.46 -6.49
N GLY A 22 9.55 0.32 -6.94
CA GLY A 22 9.76 1.68 -7.44
C GLY A 22 10.40 2.59 -6.39
N CYS A 23 9.88 2.56 -5.16
CA CYS A 23 10.42 3.29 -4.02
C CYS A 23 11.86 2.87 -3.67
N MET A 24 12.22 1.60 -3.85
CA MET A 24 13.58 1.11 -3.57
C MET A 24 14.57 1.47 -4.69
N ALA A 25 14.18 1.23 -5.94
CA ALA A 25 15.03 1.36 -7.12
C ALA A 25 15.18 2.82 -7.59
N ALA A 26 14.10 3.60 -7.53
CA ALA A 26 14.04 4.96 -8.03
C ALA A 26 13.40 5.95 -7.01
N PRO A 27 13.87 6.00 -5.75
CA PRO A 27 13.24 6.80 -4.69
C PRO A 27 13.14 8.29 -5.03
N ARG A 28 14.13 8.85 -5.74
CA ARG A 28 14.12 10.27 -6.12
C ARG A 28 13.06 10.60 -7.16
N THR A 29 12.75 9.66 -8.06
CA THR A 29 11.63 9.81 -8.99
C THR A 29 10.30 9.69 -8.26
N MET A 30 10.25 8.87 -7.21
CA MET A 30 9.06 8.71 -6.39
C MET A 30 8.77 9.86 -5.43
N THR A 31 9.79 10.62 -5.00
CA THR A 31 9.64 11.76 -4.09
C THR A 31 9.90 13.13 -4.71
N GLY A 32 10.48 13.19 -5.90
CA GLY A 32 10.78 14.44 -6.58
C GLY A 32 9.51 15.14 -7.00
N THR A 33 9.20 16.27 -6.35
CA THR A 33 8.35 17.29 -6.97
C THR A 33 9.16 17.99 -8.05
N ALA A 34 8.51 18.37 -9.15
CA ALA A 34 9.20 19.03 -10.26
C ALA A 34 9.95 20.28 -9.76
N GLY A 35 11.29 20.21 -9.74
CA GLY A 35 12.16 21.35 -9.43
C GLY A 35 12.91 21.33 -8.09
N THR A 36 12.61 20.41 -7.15
CA THR A 36 13.31 20.36 -5.86
C THR A 36 13.96 18.99 -5.62
N PRO A 37 15.30 18.92 -5.47
CA PRO A 37 15.97 17.66 -5.13
C PRO A 37 15.49 17.13 -3.77
N ALA A 38 15.11 15.85 -3.72
CA ALA A 38 14.76 15.20 -2.47
C ALA A 38 15.97 15.11 -1.54
N GLU A 39 15.79 15.51 -0.28
CA GLU A 39 16.81 15.37 0.77
C GLU A 39 17.20 13.90 0.99
N GLY A 40 18.42 13.65 1.45
CA GLY A 40 18.93 12.29 1.67
C GLY A 40 18.10 11.48 2.67
N SER A 41 17.59 12.13 3.72
CA SER A 41 16.69 11.57 4.73
C SER A 41 15.37 11.09 4.10
N LEU A 42 14.77 11.91 3.25
CA LEU A 42 13.55 11.58 2.53
C LEU A 42 13.77 10.41 1.56
N VAL A 43 14.87 10.42 0.81
CA VAL A 43 15.25 9.31 -0.09
C VAL A 43 15.40 8.00 0.68
N TRP A 44 16.03 8.03 1.86
CA TRP A 44 16.15 6.85 2.72
C TRP A 44 14.79 6.39 3.23
N MET A 45 13.95 7.31 3.71
CA MET A 45 12.61 7.02 4.19
C MET A 45 11.74 6.38 3.11
N THR A 46 11.83 6.84 1.87
CA THR A 46 11.13 6.24 0.73
C THR A 46 11.54 4.80 0.49
N ARG A 47 12.83 4.48 0.59
CA ARG A 47 13.29 3.10 0.45
C ARG A 47 12.74 2.22 1.56
N ALA A 48 12.74 2.71 2.81
CA ALA A 48 12.17 1.98 3.95
C ALA A 48 10.66 1.74 3.77
N PHE A 49 9.92 2.75 3.30
CA PHE A 49 8.52 2.61 2.88
C PHE A 49 8.37 1.56 1.77
N GLY A 50 9.27 1.55 0.81
CA GLY A 50 9.26 0.59 -0.28
C GLY A 50 9.45 -0.86 0.19
N VAL A 51 10.33 -1.09 1.17
CA VAL A 51 10.52 -2.41 1.79
C VAL A 51 9.22 -2.88 2.46
N ARG A 52 8.54 -2.00 3.20
CA ARG A 52 7.25 -2.31 3.84
C ARG A 52 6.22 -2.77 2.82
N ASP A 53 6.03 -2.00 1.76
CA ASP A 53 5.01 -2.29 0.75
C ASP A 53 5.34 -3.53 -0.08
N LEU A 54 6.63 -3.78 -0.35
CA LEU A 54 7.08 -5.02 -0.98
C LEU A 54 6.74 -6.25 -0.10
N VAL A 55 7.05 -6.20 1.19
CA VAL A 55 6.80 -7.32 2.12
C VAL A 55 5.30 -7.56 2.29
N LEU A 56 4.52 -6.51 2.53
CA LEU A 56 3.07 -6.64 2.70
C LEU A 56 2.39 -7.10 1.40
N GLY A 57 2.81 -6.58 0.25
CA GLY A 57 2.30 -6.99 -1.05
C GLY A 57 2.66 -8.43 -1.38
N ALA A 58 3.92 -8.83 -1.22
CA ALA A 58 4.37 -10.20 -1.50
C ALA A 58 3.70 -11.22 -0.56
N GLY A 59 3.65 -10.92 0.74
CA GLY A 59 2.98 -11.76 1.74
C GLY A 59 1.50 -11.94 1.43
N THR A 60 0.80 -10.86 1.07
CA THR A 60 -0.61 -10.93 0.64
C THR A 60 -0.76 -11.76 -0.63
N PHE A 61 0.08 -11.55 -1.64
CA PHE A 61 -0.01 -12.28 -2.90
C PHE A 61 0.21 -13.79 -2.72
N LEU A 62 1.21 -14.16 -1.92
CA LEU A 62 1.52 -15.55 -1.59
C LEU A 62 0.40 -16.19 -0.78
N ALA A 63 -0.10 -15.51 0.25
CA ALA A 63 -1.19 -16.02 1.08
C ALA A 63 -2.46 -16.24 0.24
N VAL A 64 -2.88 -15.26 -0.56
CA VAL A 64 -4.05 -15.40 -1.43
C VAL A 64 -3.88 -16.52 -2.48
N THR A 65 -2.65 -16.89 -2.83
CA THR A 65 -2.37 -17.94 -3.83
C THR A 65 -2.28 -19.33 -3.22
N HIS A 66 -1.74 -19.46 -2.01
CA HIS A 66 -1.36 -20.76 -1.43
C HIS A 66 -2.01 -21.07 -0.07
N ASP A 67 -2.50 -20.07 0.66
CA ASP A 67 -3.00 -20.20 2.03
C ASP A 67 -4.20 -19.28 2.27
N GLY A 68 -5.40 -19.81 2.02
CA GLY A 68 -6.64 -19.06 2.13
C GLY A 68 -6.98 -18.58 3.54
N GLU A 69 -6.51 -19.26 4.58
CA GLU A 69 -6.74 -18.85 5.97
C GLU A 69 -5.83 -17.66 6.33
N ALA A 70 -4.56 -17.69 5.91
CA ALA A 70 -3.67 -16.55 6.06
C ALA A 70 -4.04 -15.36 5.16
N ALA A 71 -4.71 -15.59 4.03
CA ALA A 71 -5.06 -14.57 3.05
C ALA A 71 -5.86 -13.41 3.66
N VAL A 72 -6.89 -13.72 4.46
CA VAL A 72 -7.72 -12.70 5.13
C VAL A 72 -6.87 -11.80 6.02
N ARG A 73 -5.99 -12.39 6.85
CA ARG A 73 -5.14 -11.63 7.78
C ARG A 73 -4.16 -10.71 7.04
N TRP A 74 -3.53 -11.21 5.98
CA TRP A 74 -2.59 -10.40 5.18
C TRP A 74 -3.27 -9.24 4.45
N VAL A 75 -4.46 -9.47 3.90
CA VAL A 75 -5.26 -8.41 3.26
C VAL A 75 -5.68 -7.36 4.30
N GLU A 76 -6.09 -7.77 5.50
CA GLU A 76 -6.48 -6.85 6.58
C GLU A 76 -5.31 -6.02 7.11
N LEU A 77 -4.16 -6.64 7.34
CA LEU A 77 -2.96 -5.92 7.76
C LEU A 77 -2.50 -4.93 6.69
N SER A 78 -2.64 -5.31 5.41
CA SER A 78 -2.36 -4.41 4.29
C SER A 78 -3.32 -3.22 4.27
N ALA A 79 -4.63 -3.48 4.37
CA ALA A 79 -5.66 -2.44 4.40
C ALA A 79 -5.52 -1.52 5.63
N ALA A 80 -5.12 -2.06 6.77
CA ALA A 80 -4.85 -1.30 7.98
C ALA A 80 -3.64 -0.38 7.82
N ALA A 81 -2.56 -0.85 7.20
CA ALA A 81 -1.39 -0.02 6.88
C ALA A 81 -1.78 1.16 5.98
N ASP A 82 -2.56 0.91 4.93
CA ASP A 82 -3.01 1.97 4.01
C ASP A 82 -3.97 2.95 4.70
N ALA A 83 -4.86 2.46 5.57
CA ALA A 83 -5.74 3.31 6.38
C ALA A 83 -4.96 4.21 7.36
N LEU A 84 -3.87 3.69 7.94
CA LEU A 84 -2.97 4.47 8.80
C LEU A 84 -2.19 5.52 8.01
N ASP A 85 -1.81 5.24 6.77
CA ASP A 85 -1.21 6.25 5.88
C ASP A 85 -2.21 7.39 5.59
N VAL A 86 -3.49 7.07 5.33
CA VAL A 86 -4.56 8.08 5.19
C VAL A 86 -4.74 8.89 6.47
N ALA A 87 -4.82 8.21 7.63
CA ALA A 87 -4.99 8.87 8.92
C ALA A 87 -3.81 9.81 9.23
N ASN A 88 -2.58 9.37 9.00
CA ASN A 88 -1.39 10.20 9.18
C ASN A 88 -1.37 11.39 8.23
N ALA A 89 -1.69 11.19 6.94
CA ALA A 89 -1.74 12.29 5.98
C ALA A 89 -2.83 13.32 6.33
N ALA A 90 -3.96 12.89 6.90
CA ALA A 90 -4.99 13.80 7.41
C ALA A 90 -4.56 14.54 8.68
N ALA A 91 -4.03 13.82 9.66
CA ALA A 91 -3.62 14.38 10.96
C ALA A 91 -2.45 15.36 10.81
N PHE A 92 -1.46 15.00 9.99
CA PHE A 92 -0.22 15.76 9.78
C PHE A 92 -0.20 16.49 8.42
N HIS A 93 -1.37 16.83 7.88
CA HIS A 93 -1.52 17.43 6.54
C HIS A 93 -0.72 18.73 6.34
N ARG A 94 -0.46 19.48 7.43
CA ARG A 94 0.34 20.72 7.38
C ARG A 94 1.82 20.45 7.16
N GLU A 95 2.35 19.38 7.75
CA GLU A 95 3.75 18.95 7.59
C GLU A 95 3.97 18.33 6.21
N LEU A 96 3.01 17.53 5.76
CA LEU A 96 3.06 16.83 4.48
C LEU A 96 2.84 17.77 3.27
N GLY A 97 2.12 18.87 3.48
CA GLY A 97 1.76 19.82 2.43
C GLY A 97 0.68 19.29 1.48
N ARG A 98 0.02 20.21 0.75
CA ARG A 98 -1.15 19.88 -0.08
C ARG A 98 -0.86 18.82 -1.13
N SER A 99 0.28 18.90 -1.81
CA SER A 99 0.66 17.92 -2.84
C SER A 99 0.85 16.53 -2.23
N GLY A 100 1.56 16.43 -1.10
CA GLY A 100 1.78 15.15 -0.43
C GLY A 100 0.48 14.52 0.06
N VAL A 101 -0.42 15.31 0.66
CA VAL A 101 -1.75 14.83 1.09
C VAL A 101 -2.56 14.28 -0.09
N LEU A 102 -2.61 15.03 -1.20
CA LEU A 102 -3.35 14.60 -2.38
C LEU A 102 -2.78 13.31 -2.99
N THR A 103 -1.45 13.22 -3.11
CA THR A 103 -0.80 12.01 -3.61
C THR A 103 -1.04 10.81 -2.70
N THR A 104 -0.89 10.98 -1.38
CA THR A 104 -1.16 9.92 -0.41
C THR A 104 -2.62 9.47 -0.48
N PHE A 105 -3.57 10.40 -0.51
CA PHE A 105 -4.99 10.04 -0.58
C PHE A 105 -5.34 9.33 -1.88
N ALA A 106 -4.79 9.76 -3.01
CA ALA A 106 -5.03 9.14 -4.32
C ALA A 106 -4.61 7.65 -4.36
N ILE A 107 -3.62 7.26 -3.54
CA ILE A 107 -3.09 5.89 -3.50
C ILE A 107 -3.71 5.10 -2.33
N ALA A 108 -3.64 5.64 -1.12
CA ALA A 108 -3.94 4.92 0.11
C ALA A 108 -5.44 4.74 0.36
N VAL A 109 -6.29 5.71 -0.04
CA VAL A 109 -7.75 5.57 0.11
C VAL A 109 -8.31 4.40 -0.71
N PRO A 110 -8.08 4.29 -2.03
CA PRO A 110 -8.59 3.16 -2.79
C PRO A 110 -7.96 1.83 -2.36
N ALA A 111 -6.69 1.82 -1.95
CA ALA A 111 -6.02 0.62 -1.45
C ALA A 111 -6.65 0.12 -0.12
N ALA A 112 -6.89 1.03 0.84
CA ALA A 112 -7.55 0.70 2.10
C ALA A 112 -8.99 0.21 1.89
N LEU A 113 -9.79 0.93 1.10
CA LEU A 113 -11.18 0.55 0.82
C LEU A 113 -11.25 -0.78 0.06
N GLY A 114 -10.43 -0.94 -0.99
CA GLY A 114 -10.35 -2.16 -1.78
C GLY A 114 -9.89 -3.35 -0.96
N GLY A 115 -8.92 -3.16 -0.07
CA GLY A 115 -8.43 -4.17 0.85
C GLY A 115 -9.51 -4.62 1.84
N TRP A 116 -10.24 -3.67 2.45
CA TRP A 116 -11.34 -4.02 3.35
C TRP A 116 -12.50 -4.74 2.65
N LEU A 117 -12.82 -4.34 1.42
CA LEU A 117 -13.82 -5.04 0.61
C LEU A 117 -13.36 -6.45 0.26
N ALA A 118 -12.11 -6.61 -0.19
CA ALA A 118 -11.54 -7.91 -0.50
C ALA A 118 -11.49 -8.83 0.74
N ALA A 119 -11.10 -8.31 1.92
CA ALA A 119 -11.10 -9.07 3.17
C ALA A 119 -12.50 -9.56 3.54
N ARG A 120 -13.53 -8.70 3.40
CA ARG A 120 -14.92 -9.08 3.64
C ARG A 120 -15.38 -10.21 2.70
N ASP A 121 -15.11 -10.07 1.41
CA ASP A 121 -15.44 -11.09 0.41
C ASP A 121 -14.73 -12.43 0.69
N LEU A 122 -13.47 -12.36 1.10
CA LEU A 122 -12.68 -13.55 1.45
C LEU A 122 -13.24 -14.25 2.69
N ARG A 123 -13.59 -13.50 3.77
CA ARG A 123 -14.21 -14.05 4.98
C ARG A 123 -15.54 -14.75 4.73
N GLN A 124 -16.35 -14.24 3.80
CA GLN A 124 -17.65 -14.84 3.47
C GLN A 124 -17.52 -16.13 2.62
N GLY A 125 -16.33 -16.37 2.06
CA GLY A 125 -16.04 -17.54 1.23
C GLY A 125 -15.14 -18.58 1.89
N VAL A 126 -14.82 -18.40 3.18
CA VAL A 126 -14.21 -19.40 4.08
C VAL A 126 -15.33 -20.03 4.89
#